data_AF-A0A527H8C1-F1
#
_entry.id   AF-A0A527H8C1-F1
#
_cell.length_a   1.000
_cell.length_b   1.000
_cell.length_c   1.000
_cell.angle_alpha   90.00
_cell.angle_beta   90.00
_cell.angle_gamma   90.00
#
_symmetry.space_group_name_H-M   'P 1'
#
loop_
_entity.id
_entity.type
_entity.pdbx_description
1 polymer ?
#
loop_
_entity_poly.entity_id
_entity_poly.type
_entity_poly.pdbx_seq_one_letter_code
_entity_poly.pdbx_strand_id
1 'polypeptide(L)' 'PIFKHLMLYADPAKPYFCVEPQTMASGAFNRGGWSDPDEGAIVLAPGESSAGTVSLMPFALGA' A
#
# COMPACT_ATOMS: atom_id res chain seq x y z
N PRO A 1 0.90 -7.93 7.36
CA PRO A 1 0.38 -7.91 5.97
C PRO A 1 1.45 -7.24 5.08
N ILE A 2 1.58 -7.64 3.81
CA ILE A 2 2.60 -7.06 2.91
C ILE A 2 2.30 -5.59 2.60
N PHE A 3 1.04 -5.27 2.31
CA PHE A 3 0.57 -3.91 2.15
C PHE A 3 -0.05 -3.45 3.48
N LYS A 4 0.69 -2.66 4.28
CA LYS A 4 0.22 -2.14 5.59
C LYS A 4 -0.60 -0.85 5.43
N HIS A 5 -0.44 -0.16 4.31
CA HIS A 5 -1.08 1.14 4.06
C HIS A 5 -1.91 1.12 2.78
N LEU A 6 -2.84 2.07 2.69
CA LEU A 6 -3.62 2.34 1.50
C LEU A 6 -3.62 3.85 1.26
N MET A 7 -3.21 4.27 0.07
CA MET A 7 -3.49 5.62 -0.42
C MET A 7 -4.77 5.58 -1.26
N LEU A 8 -5.68 6.51 -0.98
CA LEU A 8 -6.89 6.73 -1.76
C LEU A 8 -6.81 8.14 -2.35
N TYR A 9 -6.82 8.22 -3.68
CA TYR A 9 -6.87 9.50 -4.37
C TYR A 9 -8.14 9.59 -5.20
N ALA A 10 -8.96 10.61 -4.92
CA ALA A 10 -10.22 10.86 -5.60
C ALA A 10 -10.34 12.36 -5.93
N ASP A 11 -9.92 12.72 -7.14
CA ASP A 11 -10.09 14.08 -7.68
C ASP A 11 -11.55 14.27 -8.12
N PRO A 12 -12.29 15.24 -7.56
CA PRO A 12 -13.70 15.46 -7.93
C PRO A 12 -13.89 15.90 -9.39
N ALA A 13 -12.84 16.37 -10.07
CA ALA A 13 -12.89 16.71 -11.49
C ALA A 13 -12.68 15.50 -12.42
N LYS A 14 -12.45 14.29 -11.88
CA LYS A 14 -12.15 13.08 -12.65
C LYS A 14 -13.22 12.01 -12.44
N PRO A 15 -13.60 11.25 -13.49
CA PRO A 15 -14.56 10.15 -13.38
C PRO A 15 -13.90 8.84 -12.92
N TYR A 16 -12.81 8.93 -12.16
CA TYR A 16 -12.06 7.78 -11.65
C TYR A 16 -11.40 8.12 -10.31
N PHE A 17 -11.01 7.09 -9.58
CA PHE A 17 -10.23 7.20 -8.35
C PHE A 17 -9.12 6.15 -8.35
N CYS A 18 -8.10 6.37 -7.54
CA CYS A 18 -6.97 5.46 -7.37
C CYS A 18 -7.07 4.75 -6.02
N VAL A 19 -6.91 3.43 -6.04
CA VAL A 19 -6.74 2.59 -4.84
C VAL A 19 -5.32 2.04 -4.90
N GLU A 20 -4.48 2.48 -3.98
CA GLU A 20 -3.04 2.22 -4.03
C GLU A 20 -2.58 1.50 -2.76
N PRO A 21 -2.58 0.16 -2.74
CA PRO A 21 -1.99 -0.61 -1.64
C PRO A 21 -0.48 -0.37 -1.56
N GLN A 22 0.02 0.00 -0.38
CA GLN A 22 1.43 0.32 -0.17
C GLN A 22 2.00 -0.53 0.97
N THR A 23 3.25 -0.98 0.81
CA THR A 23 3.97 -1.66 1.89
C THR A 23 4.22 -0.71 3.06
N MET A 24 4.60 0.54 2.74
CA MET A 24 4.96 1.60 3.69
C MET A 24 4.18 2.89 3.46
N ALA A 25 4.07 3.74 4.48
CA ALA A 25 3.46 5.05 4.37
C ALA A 25 4.36 6.04 3.58
N SER A 26 3.74 7.08 3.00
CA SER A 26 4.46 8.09 2.22
C SER A 26 5.54 8.79 3.05
N GLY A 27 6.80 8.64 2.67
CA GLY A 27 7.92 9.26 3.39
C GLY A 27 8.36 8.49 4.64
N ALA A 28 7.99 7.22 4.79
CA ALA A 28 8.41 6.33 5.89
C ALA A 28 9.91 6.42 6.23
N PHE A 29 10.79 6.48 5.23
CA PHE A 29 12.24 6.61 5.45
C PHE A 29 12.69 7.98 5.98
N ASN A 30 11.87 9.01 5.86
CA ASN A 30 12.19 10.35 6.35
C ASN A 30 11.61 10.61 7.75
N ARG A 31 10.90 9.63 8.32
CA ARG A 31 10.26 9.70 9.63
C ARG A 31 10.88 8.66 10.57
N GLY A 32 10.95 8.97 11.86
CA GLY A 32 11.13 7.96 12.93
C GLY A 32 12.37 7.06 12.92
N GLY A 33 13.35 7.26 12.03
CA GLY A 33 14.60 6.49 12.02
C GLY A 33 14.48 5.05 11.53
N TRP A 34 13.57 4.76 10.59
CA TRP A 34 13.45 3.50 9.82
C TRP A 34 13.05 2.26 10.63
N SER A 35 12.92 2.39 11.95
CA SER A 35 12.63 1.30 12.88
C SER A 35 11.19 1.27 13.38
N ASP A 36 10.39 2.28 13.03
CA ASP A 36 8.98 2.33 13.39
C ASP A 36 8.21 1.24 12.61
N PRO A 37 7.71 0.20 13.28
CA PRO A 37 6.96 -0.86 12.61
C PRO A 37 5.65 -0.35 12.01
N ASP A 38 5.12 0.79 12.46
CA ASP A 38 3.88 1.39 11.97
C ASP A 38 4.00 2.13 10.64
N GLU A 39 5.21 2.50 10.23
CA GLU A 39 5.47 3.11 8.92
C GLU A 39 5.54 2.07 7.79
N GLY A 40 5.62 0.77 8.09
CA GLY A 40 5.53 -0.32 7.11
C GLY A 40 6.75 -0.51 6.20
N ALA A 41 7.88 0.13 6.52
CA ALA A 41 9.14 -0.08 5.80
C ALA A 41 9.61 -1.54 5.94
N ILE A 42 10.01 -2.15 4.83
CA ILE A 42 10.60 -3.49 4.78
C ILE A 42 12.04 -3.35 4.32
N VAL A 43 12.98 -3.80 5.15
CA VAL A 43 14.41 -3.88 4.80
C VAL A 43 14.74 -5.36 4.66
N LEU A 44 15.27 -5.76 3.50
CA LEU A 44 15.63 -7.15 3.21
C LEU A 44 17.14 -7.33 3.34
N ALA A 45 17.55 -8.37 4.06
CA ALA A 45 18.95 -8.81 4.09
C ALA A 45 19.32 -9.55 2.78
N PRO A 46 20.62 -9.78 2.50
CA PRO A 46 21.03 -10.54 1.34
C PRO A 46 20.40 -11.94 1.31
N GLY A 47 19.72 -12.26 0.19
CA GLY A 47 19.03 -13.54 0.00
C GLY A 47 17.58 -13.56 0.49
N GLU A 48 17.11 -12.51 1.17
CA GLU A 48 15.71 -12.39 1.58
C GLU A 48 14.82 -11.86 0.45
N SER A 49 13.54 -12.22 0.51
CA SER A 49 12.51 -11.73 -0.42
C SER A 49 11.20 -11.50 0.31
N SER A 50 10.37 -10.66 -0.27
CA SER A 50 9.01 -10.38 0.20
C SER A 50 8.08 -10.30 -1.00
N ALA A 51 6.88 -10.85 -0.87
CA ALA A 51 5.92 -10.93 -1.96
C ALA A 51 4.50 -10.70 -1.44
N GLY A 52 3.75 -9.84 -2.13
CA GLY A 52 2.33 -9.60 -1.88
C GLY A 52 1.52 -9.80 -3.15
N THR A 53 0.27 -10.24 -2.98
CA THR A 53 -0.68 -10.41 -4.08
C THR A 53 -1.82 -9.42 -3.91
N VAL A 54 -2.19 -8.76 -5.01
CA VAL A 54 -3.38 -7.93 -5.10
C VAL A 54 -4.30 -8.56 -6.14
N SER A 55 -5.59 -8.66 -5.83
CA SER A 55 -6.59 -9.17 -6.76
C SER A 55 -7.76 -8.21 -6.84
N LEU A 56 -8.12 -7.82 -8.06
CA LEU A 56 -9.36 -7.11 -8.32
C LEU A 56 -10.41 -8.15 -8.68
N MET A 57 -11.47 -8.24 -7.87
CA MET A 57 -12.58 -9.17 -8.08
C MET A 57 -13.88 -8.38 -8.25
N PRO A 58 -14.20 -7.90 -9.46
CA PRO A 58 -15.45 -7.22 -9.72
C PRO A 58 -16.64 -8.15 -9.47
N PHE A 59 -17.70 -7.62 -8.89
CA PHE A 59 -18.98 -8.33 -8.74
C PHE A 59 -20.12 -7.39 -9.11
N ALA A 60 -21.24 -7.96 -9.57
CA ALA A 60 -22.47 -7.23 -9.77
C ALA A 60 -23.27 -7.23 -8.45
N LEU A 61 -23.81 -6.09 -8.07
CA LEU A 61 -24.89 -6.05 -7.09
C LEU A 61 -26.13 -6.63 -7.78
N GLY A 62 -26.84 -7.54 -7.11
CA GLY A 62 -28.06 -8.15 -7.65
C GLY A 62 -29.09 -7.08 -8.06
N ALA A 63 -29.89 -7.40 -9.08
CA ALA A 63 -30.95 -6.54 -9.63
C ALA A 63 -32.09 -6.31 -8.63
#